data_AF-A0A8J6DB60-F1
#
_entry.id   AF-A0A8J6DB60-F1
#
_cell.length_a   1.000
_cell.length_b   1.000
_cell.length_c   1.000
_cell.angle_alpha   90.00
_cell.angle_beta   90.00
_cell.angle_gamma   90.00
#
_symmetry.space_group_name_H-M   'P 1'
#
loop_
_entity.id
_entity.type
_entity.pdbx_description
1 polymer ?
#
loop_
_entity_poly.entity_id
_entity_poly.type
_entity_poly.pdbx_seq_one_letter_code
_entity_poly.pdbx_strand_id
1 'polypeptide(L)'
;MKVFEINGNTLSLALFADVTNSKELLDSMQAGTLDPEVAFLNASLIPDVFPVLAAAHKTLISKSRESLTTRTLHSELVYNYSGSKHITESLKRCGISESSSYVLAARFNASPDEMKAVEKLINGKEIDLDEFEGRADQAQIQKHYKISGPELGISTLADAITCRIAARDAL
;
A
#
# COMPACT_ATOMS: atom_id res chain seq x y z
N MET A 1 6.50 11.97 6.65
CA MET A 1 6.41 10.60 7.20
C MET A 1 5.47 10.63 8.41
N LYS A 2 4.56 9.67 8.54
CA LYS A 2 3.71 9.48 9.73
C LYS A 2 3.83 8.02 10.21
N VAL A 3 3.83 7.80 11.53
CA VAL A 3 3.93 6.47 12.15
C VAL A 3 2.61 6.14 12.83
N PHE A 4 2.10 4.93 12.61
CA PHE A 4 0.84 4.44 13.15
C PHE A 4 1.04 3.20 13.99
N GLU A 5 0.38 3.13 15.15
CA GLU A 5 0.36 1.96 16.02
C GLU A 5 -0.74 0.98 15.59
N ILE A 6 -0.39 -0.30 15.42
CA ILE A 6 -1.29 -1.37 14.97
C ILE A 6 -0.97 -2.64 15.76
N ASN A 7 -1.82 -3.03 16.71
CA ASN A 7 -1.67 -4.25 17.52
C ASN A 7 -0.26 -4.44 18.13
N GLY A 8 0.30 -3.39 18.73
CA GLY A 8 1.63 -3.44 19.34
C GLY A 8 2.80 -3.52 18.35
N ASN A 9 2.53 -3.28 17.06
CA ASN A 9 3.52 -3.05 16.01
C ASN A 9 3.34 -1.62 15.48
N THR A 10 4.32 -1.12 14.74
CA THR A 10 4.21 0.17 14.05
C THR A 10 4.21 0.00 12.54
N LEU A 11 3.52 0.92 11.85
CA LEU A 11 3.62 1.10 10.41
C LEU A 11 4.06 2.53 10.12
N SER A 12 5.24 2.67 9.52
CA SER A 12 5.74 3.96 9.03
C SER A 12 5.31 4.15 7.59
N LEU A 13 4.71 5.30 7.29
CA LEU A 13 4.22 5.68 5.97
C LEU A 13 4.90 6.97 5.49
N ALA A 14 5.39 6.96 4.25
CA ALA A 14 5.95 8.13 3.57
C ALA A 14 5.43 8.18 2.13
N LEU A 15 4.91 9.33 1.73
CA LEU A 15 4.24 9.53 0.45
C LEU A 15 5.09 10.41 -0.45
N PHE A 16 5.29 9.99 -1.68
CA PHE A 16 6.17 10.65 -2.64
C PHE A 16 5.42 10.97 -3.92
N ALA A 17 5.55 12.21 -4.38
CA ALA A 17 5.16 12.65 -5.71
C ALA A 17 6.39 12.89 -6.60
N ASP A 18 6.15 13.04 -7.89
CA ASP A 18 7.18 13.31 -8.90
C ASP A 18 8.33 12.28 -8.87
N VAL A 19 8.00 11.02 -8.57
CA VAL A 19 8.98 9.93 -8.52
C VAL A 19 9.47 9.61 -9.93
N THR A 20 10.80 9.54 -10.12
CA THR A 20 11.42 9.33 -11.43
C THR A 20 12.15 8.01 -11.58
N ASN A 21 12.32 7.24 -10.50
CA ASN A 21 13.09 5.99 -10.50
C ASN A 21 12.26 4.73 -10.19
N SER A 22 10.95 4.74 -10.42
CA SER A 22 10.10 3.58 -10.09
C SER A 22 10.46 2.29 -10.84
N LYS A 23 11.08 2.38 -12.01
CA LYS A 23 11.64 1.20 -12.69
C LYS A 23 12.74 0.53 -11.87
N GLU A 24 13.70 1.32 -11.36
CA GLU A 24 14.80 0.83 -10.52
C GLU A 24 14.26 0.23 -9.21
N LEU A 25 13.31 0.91 -8.57
CA LEU A 25 12.63 0.40 -7.37
C LEU A 25 11.96 -0.95 -7.64
N LEU A 26 11.21 -1.06 -8.75
CA LEU A 26 10.53 -2.30 -9.14
C LEU A 26 11.52 -3.43 -9.42
N ASP A 27 12.61 -3.14 -10.13
CA ASP A 27 13.67 -4.12 -10.42
C ASP A 27 14.32 -4.62 -9.11
N SER A 28 14.62 -3.73 -8.16
CA SER A 28 15.14 -4.10 -6.83
C SER A 28 14.14 -4.94 -6.02
N MET A 29 12.84 -4.63 -6.07
CA MET A 29 11.80 -5.44 -5.43
C MET A 29 11.77 -6.87 -6.00
N GLN A 30 11.80 -7.00 -7.32
CA GLN A 30 11.73 -8.29 -8.01
C GLN A 30 13.00 -9.11 -7.79
N ALA A 31 14.16 -8.47 -7.80
CA ALA A 31 15.44 -9.09 -7.46
C ALA A 31 15.55 -9.48 -5.97
N GLY A 32 14.72 -8.88 -5.10
CA GLY A 32 14.78 -9.09 -3.65
C GLY A 32 16.02 -8.46 -3.01
N THR A 33 16.51 -7.35 -3.57
CA THR A 33 17.74 -6.67 -3.16
C THR A 33 17.47 -5.37 -2.39
N LEU A 34 16.21 -5.05 -2.09
CA LEU A 34 15.86 -3.91 -1.25
C LEU A 34 16.33 -4.13 0.19
N ASP A 35 17.20 -3.24 0.65
CA ASP A 35 17.65 -3.17 2.04
C ASP A 35 17.65 -1.70 2.49
N PRO A 36 16.75 -1.29 3.40
CA PRO A 36 15.77 -2.12 4.11
C PRO A 36 14.59 -2.54 3.21
N GLU A 37 13.96 -3.67 3.57
CA GLU A 37 12.76 -4.14 2.87
C GLU A 37 11.57 -3.15 3.04
N VAL A 38 10.84 -2.84 1.98
CA VAL A 38 9.74 -1.86 2.04
C VAL A 38 8.63 -2.22 1.06
N ALA A 39 7.39 -1.90 1.41
CA ALA A 39 6.27 -2.00 0.48
C ALA A 39 6.14 -0.68 -0.29
N PHE A 40 6.16 -0.75 -1.62
CA PHE A 40 5.81 0.37 -2.48
C PHE A 40 4.43 0.14 -3.09
N LEU A 41 3.48 1.00 -2.72
CA LEU A 41 2.11 0.98 -3.25
C LEU A 41 1.92 2.11 -4.27
N ASN A 42 1.10 1.86 -5.28
CA ASN A 42 0.62 2.91 -6.18
C ASN A 42 -0.36 3.82 -5.40
N ALA A 43 0.12 4.99 -5.01
CA ALA A 43 -0.66 5.91 -4.17
C ALA A 43 -1.89 6.48 -4.88
N SER A 44 -1.94 6.44 -6.22
CA SER A 44 -3.12 6.85 -6.99
C SER A 44 -4.34 5.97 -6.71
N LEU A 45 -4.14 4.77 -6.16
CA LEU A 45 -5.21 3.85 -5.76
C LEU A 45 -5.58 3.95 -4.28
N ILE A 46 -5.05 4.95 -3.56
CA ILE A 46 -5.21 5.11 -2.12
C ILE A 46 -5.95 6.41 -1.86
N PRO A 47 -7.28 6.36 -1.59
CA PRO A 47 -8.05 7.57 -1.33
C PRO A 47 -7.82 8.13 0.08
N ASP A 48 -7.38 7.29 1.01
CA ASP A 48 -7.17 7.62 2.42
C ASP A 48 -6.20 6.63 3.08
N VAL A 49 -5.66 6.98 4.25
CA VAL A 49 -4.77 6.12 5.04
C VAL A 49 -5.50 4.91 5.64
N PHE A 50 -6.77 5.04 6.01
CA PHE A 50 -7.50 4.02 6.77
C PHE A 50 -7.55 2.64 6.08
N PRO A 51 -7.82 2.51 4.77
CA PRO A 51 -7.75 1.22 4.08
C PRO A 51 -6.35 0.58 4.10
N VAL A 52 -5.28 1.38 4.10
CA VAL A 52 -3.90 0.89 4.25
C VAL A 52 -3.70 0.31 5.65
N LEU A 53 -4.20 0.98 6.69
CA LEU A 53 -4.14 0.47 8.07
C LEU A 53 -4.95 -0.82 8.24
N ALA A 54 -6.11 -0.92 7.60
CA ALA A 54 -6.91 -2.15 7.60
C ALA A 54 -6.15 -3.32 6.94
N ALA A 55 -5.49 -3.06 5.80
CA ALA A 55 -4.63 -4.05 5.15
C ALA A 55 -3.44 -4.44 6.03
N ALA A 56 -2.80 -3.48 6.69
CA ALA A 56 -1.68 -3.70 7.59
C ALA A 56 -2.06 -4.54 8.82
N HIS A 57 -3.21 -4.25 9.43
CA HIS A 57 -3.76 -5.05 10.51
C HIS A 57 -3.97 -6.52 10.07
N LYS A 58 -4.57 -6.72 8.90
CA LYS A 58 -4.75 -8.05 8.32
C LYS A 58 -3.42 -8.76 8.05
N THR A 59 -2.43 -8.03 7.53
CA THR A 59 -1.06 -8.53 7.31
C THR A 59 -0.40 -9.00 8.59
N LEU A 60 -0.51 -8.23 9.67
CA LEU A 60 0.04 -8.60 10.98
C LEU A 60 -0.64 -9.84 11.56
N ILE A 61 -1.96 -9.99 11.39
CA ILE A 61 -2.67 -11.22 11.78
C ILE A 61 -2.17 -12.43 10.98
N SER A 62 -2.02 -12.30 9.66
CA SER A 62 -1.47 -13.40 8.85
C SER A 62 -0.04 -13.74 9.28
N LYS A 63 0.78 -12.74 9.62
CA LYS A 63 2.14 -12.96 10.12
C LYS A 63 2.15 -13.69 11.45
N SER A 64 1.31 -13.28 12.41
CA SER A 64 1.26 -13.90 13.74
C SER A 64 0.74 -15.33 13.72
N ARG A 65 0.01 -15.70 12.66
CA ARG A 65 -0.50 -17.06 12.43
C ARG A 65 0.40 -17.89 11.50
N GLU A 66 1.55 -17.35 11.10
CA GLU A 66 2.47 -17.99 10.14
C GLU A 66 1.78 -18.35 8.81
N SER A 67 0.77 -17.57 8.41
CA SER A 67 -0.11 -17.83 7.27
C SER A 67 0.00 -16.75 6.19
N LEU A 68 1.20 -16.19 6.01
CA LEU A 68 1.45 -15.27 4.90
C LEU A 68 1.25 -15.99 3.57
N THR A 69 0.57 -15.34 2.63
CA THR A 69 0.38 -15.89 1.28
C THR A 69 1.58 -15.55 0.38
N THR A 70 2.16 -14.37 0.57
CA THR A 70 3.30 -13.86 -0.16
C THR A 70 4.61 -14.13 0.58
N ARG A 71 5.74 -13.87 -0.09
CA ARG A 71 7.08 -14.16 0.44
C ARG A 71 7.42 -13.32 1.66
N THR A 72 6.89 -12.11 1.77
CA THR A 72 7.34 -11.15 2.77
C THR A 72 6.20 -10.37 3.41
N LEU A 73 6.45 -9.81 4.59
CA LEU A 73 5.45 -8.99 5.30
C LEU A 73 5.02 -7.77 4.46
N HIS A 74 5.96 -7.17 3.72
CA HIS A 74 5.72 -5.98 2.91
C HIS A 74 4.97 -6.29 1.61
N SER A 75 5.29 -7.40 0.94
CA SER A 75 4.51 -7.86 -0.21
C SER A 75 3.09 -8.32 0.21
N GLU A 76 2.94 -8.84 1.43
CA GLU A 76 1.64 -9.21 1.98
C GLU A 76 0.75 -7.98 2.20
N LEU A 77 1.32 -6.85 2.62
CA LEU A 77 0.59 -5.58 2.74
C LEU A 77 -0.04 -5.16 1.40
N VAL A 78 0.75 -5.16 0.32
CA VAL A 78 0.27 -4.83 -1.03
C VAL A 78 -0.81 -5.82 -1.48
N TYR A 79 -0.59 -7.12 -1.23
CA TYR A 79 -1.55 -8.17 -1.53
C TYR A 79 -2.87 -7.99 -0.76
N ASN A 80 -2.82 -7.74 0.54
CA ASN A 80 -4.00 -7.53 1.38
C ASN A 80 -4.75 -6.26 1.00
N TYR A 81 -4.05 -5.18 0.66
CA TYR A 81 -4.66 -3.92 0.19
C TYR A 81 -5.53 -4.12 -1.05
N SER A 82 -5.15 -5.03 -1.95
CA SER A 82 -5.90 -5.28 -3.18
C SER A 82 -7.33 -5.82 -2.97
N GLY A 83 -7.64 -6.38 -1.79
CA GLY A 83 -8.90 -7.10 -1.55
C GLY A 83 -9.13 -8.32 -2.45
N SER A 84 -8.11 -8.77 -3.20
CA SER A 84 -8.17 -9.89 -4.15
C SER A 84 -7.36 -11.09 -3.64
N LYS A 85 -7.74 -12.30 -4.07
CA LYS A 85 -7.01 -13.56 -3.81
C LYS A 85 -5.96 -13.89 -4.88
N HIS A 86 -5.84 -13.07 -5.93
CA HIS A 86 -4.90 -13.29 -7.05
C HIS A 86 -3.59 -12.53 -6.84
N ILE A 87 -2.59 -13.19 -6.23
CA ILE A 87 -1.30 -12.60 -5.83
C ILE A 87 -0.67 -11.72 -6.91
N THR A 88 -0.42 -12.27 -8.10
CA THR A 88 0.27 -11.54 -9.18
C THR A 88 -0.48 -10.28 -9.60
N GLU A 89 -1.80 -10.37 -9.74
CA GLU A 89 -2.62 -9.24 -10.15
C GLU A 89 -2.72 -8.19 -9.05
N SER A 90 -2.77 -8.63 -7.78
CA SER A 90 -2.75 -7.73 -6.61
C SER A 90 -1.46 -6.90 -6.56
N LEU A 91 -0.31 -7.55 -6.71
CA LEU A 91 0.99 -6.85 -6.72
C LEU A 91 1.12 -5.92 -7.94
N LYS A 92 0.65 -6.35 -9.12
CA LYS A 92 0.72 -5.53 -10.33
C LYS A 92 -0.20 -4.30 -10.28
N ARG A 93 -1.38 -4.41 -9.67
CA ARG A 93 -2.36 -3.32 -9.59
C ARG A 93 -2.05 -2.34 -8.47
N CYS A 94 -1.84 -2.87 -7.26
CA CYS A 94 -1.73 -2.08 -6.05
C CYS A 94 -0.29 -1.74 -5.69
N GLY A 95 0.69 -2.47 -6.23
CA GLY A 95 2.10 -2.09 -6.17
C GLY A 95 2.45 -1.05 -7.23
N ILE A 96 3.69 -0.58 -7.20
CA ILE A 96 4.22 0.34 -8.22
C ILE A 96 4.46 -0.37 -9.57
N SER A 97 4.37 0.41 -10.64
CA SER A 97 4.80 0.08 -12.00
C SER A 97 6.09 0.82 -12.35
N GLU A 98 6.73 0.47 -13.47
CA GLU A 98 7.89 1.20 -13.99
C GLU A 98 7.60 2.69 -14.30
N SER A 99 6.33 3.05 -14.46
CA SER A 99 5.86 4.39 -14.79
C SER A 99 5.19 5.12 -13.62
N SER A 100 5.25 4.56 -12.40
CA SER A 100 4.65 5.21 -11.23
C SER A 100 5.40 6.50 -10.91
N SER A 101 4.65 7.58 -10.68
CA SER A 101 5.21 8.86 -10.21
C SER A 101 4.67 9.26 -8.83
N TYR A 102 3.67 8.53 -8.33
CA TYR A 102 3.01 8.76 -7.06
C TYR A 102 3.01 7.47 -6.24
N VAL A 103 3.83 7.43 -5.19
CA VAL A 103 4.23 6.20 -4.50
C VAL A 103 4.06 6.37 -3.00
N LEU A 104 3.42 5.39 -2.37
CA LEU A 104 3.41 5.24 -0.91
C LEU A 104 4.44 4.19 -0.52
N ALA A 105 5.43 4.59 0.27
CA ALA A 105 6.36 3.70 0.94
C ALA A 105 5.81 3.34 2.34
N ALA A 106 5.77 2.05 2.64
CA ALA A 106 5.27 1.53 3.91
C ALA A 106 6.21 0.47 4.49
N ARG A 107 6.64 0.65 5.74
CA ARG A 107 7.51 -0.30 6.45
C ARG A 107 6.99 -0.58 7.86
N PHE A 108 6.95 -1.85 8.23
CA PHE A 108 6.57 -2.27 9.58
C PHE A 108 7.76 -2.17 10.53
N ASN A 109 7.51 -1.75 11.78
CA ASN A 109 8.48 -1.72 12.88
C ASN A 109 9.79 -1.02 12.52
N ALA A 110 9.69 0.03 11.70
CA ALA A 110 10.84 0.72 11.16
C ALA A 110 11.55 1.57 12.22
N SER A 111 12.88 1.49 12.26
CA SER A 111 13.67 2.48 12.99
C SER A 111 13.75 3.81 12.21
N PRO A 112 14.06 4.93 12.87
CA PRO A 112 14.24 6.21 12.18
C PRO A 112 15.31 6.16 11.08
N ASP A 113 16.39 5.39 11.27
CA ASP A 113 17.47 5.29 10.28
C ASP A 113 17.09 4.41 9.09
N GLU A 114 16.27 3.38 9.31
CA GLU A 114 15.68 2.60 8.21
C GLU A 114 14.75 3.45 7.36
N MET A 115 13.92 4.30 7.96
CA MET A 115 13.04 5.20 7.19
C MET A 115 13.85 6.23 6.38
N LYS A 116 14.94 6.79 6.94
CA LYS A 116 15.87 7.62 6.17
C LYS A 116 16.53 6.86 5.02
N ALA A 117 16.81 5.57 5.20
CA ALA A 117 17.35 4.73 4.13
C ALA A 117 16.30 4.52 3.03
N VAL A 118 15.03 4.24 3.40
CA VAL A 118 13.91 4.16 2.45
C VAL A 118 13.75 5.45 1.66
N GLU A 119 13.76 6.61 2.31
CA GLU A 119 13.67 7.92 1.64
C GLU A 119 14.76 8.10 0.59
N LYS A 120 15.99 7.68 0.87
CA LYS A 120 17.13 7.76 -0.07
C LYS A 120 17.02 6.84 -1.28
N LEU A 121 16.18 5.80 -1.22
CA LEU A 121 15.94 4.93 -2.38
C LEU A 121 15.06 5.62 -3.43
N ILE A 122 14.28 6.63 -3.04
CA ILE A 122 13.21 7.19 -3.87
C ILE A 122 13.65 8.54 -4.42
N ASN A 123 13.77 8.63 -5.74
CA ASN A 123 14.03 9.90 -6.43
C ASN A 123 12.69 10.60 -6.68
N GLY A 124 12.18 11.29 -5.66
CA GLY A 124 10.93 12.05 -5.72
C GLY A 124 10.81 13.04 -4.57
N LYS A 125 9.70 13.77 -4.52
CA LYS A 125 9.41 14.73 -3.45
C LYS A 125 8.48 14.09 -2.43
N GLU A 126 8.94 14.01 -1.18
CA GLU A 126 8.06 13.64 -0.07
C GLU A 126 6.99 14.72 0.16
N ILE A 127 5.75 14.30 0.34
CA ILE A 127 4.59 15.16 0.60
C ILE A 127 3.76 14.64 1.79
N ASP A 128 2.83 15.44 2.29
CA ASP A 128 1.96 15.03 3.41
C ASP A 128 0.96 13.95 2.96
N LEU A 129 0.65 12.99 3.85
CA LEU A 129 -0.40 12.00 3.64
C LEU A 129 -1.77 12.62 3.39
N ASP A 130 -2.00 13.85 3.86
CA ASP A 130 -3.26 14.56 3.66
C ASP A 130 -3.52 14.90 2.16
N GLU A 131 -2.52 14.71 1.29
CA GLU A 131 -2.62 14.86 -0.18
C GLU A 131 -3.24 13.64 -0.90
N PHE A 132 -3.57 12.53 -0.20
CA PHE A 132 -4.15 11.33 -0.81
C PHE A 132 -5.41 11.64 -1.63
N GLU A 133 -6.40 12.29 -1.00
CA GLU A 133 -7.71 12.53 -1.61
C GLU A 133 -7.61 13.35 -2.90
N GLY A 134 -6.75 14.38 -2.90
CA GLY A 134 -6.56 15.28 -4.04
C GLY A 134 -5.88 14.64 -5.27
N ARG A 135 -5.22 13.48 -5.09
CA ARG A 135 -4.40 12.82 -6.12
C ARG A 135 -4.86 11.40 -6.44
N ALA A 136 -5.88 10.89 -5.75
CA ALA A 136 -6.44 9.58 -6.00
C ALA A 136 -7.18 9.53 -7.35
N ASP A 137 -6.90 8.50 -8.16
CA ASP A 137 -7.64 8.21 -9.39
C ASP A 137 -8.94 7.49 -9.03
N GLN A 138 -9.99 8.28 -8.75
CA GLN A 138 -11.29 7.77 -8.36
C GLN A 138 -11.90 6.82 -9.40
N ALA A 139 -11.67 7.07 -10.69
CA ALA A 139 -12.22 6.24 -11.76
C ALA A 139 -11.53 4.87 -11.80
N GLN A 140 -10.20 4.86 -11.64
CA GLN A 140 -9.42 3.64 -11.56
C GLN A 140 -9.76 2.84 -10.30
N ILE A 141 -9.88 3.50 -9.14
CA ILE A 141 -10.29 2.87 -7.87
C ILE A 141 -11.65 2.20 -8.02
N GLN A 142 -12.66 2.93 -8.49
CA GLN A 142 -14.01 2.38 -8.68
C GLN A 142 -14.00 1.16 -9.59
N LYS A 143 -13.25 1.22 -10.70
CA LYS A 143 -13.10 0.09 -11.62
C LYS A 143 -12.40 -1.10 -10.97
N HIS A 144 -11.34 -0.87 -10.20
CA HIS A 144 -10.51 -1.93 -9.62
C HIS A 144 -11.25 -2.68 -8.52
N TYR A 145 -11.91 -1.93 -7.63
CA TYR A 145 -12.64 -2.48 -6.49
C TYR A 145 -14.11 -2.79 -6.81
N LYS A 146 -14.55 -2.54 -8.06
CA LYS A 146 -15.93 -2.72 -8.54
C LYS A 146 -16.93 -1.97 -7.65
N ILE A 147 -16.58 -0.75 -7.28
CA ILE A 147 -17.40 0.12 -6.45
C ILE A 147 -18.47 0.75 -7.34
N SER A 148 -19.73 0.63 -6.93
CA SER A 148 -20.87 1.10 -7.71
C SER A 148 -21.33 2.50 -7.29
N GLY A 149 -22.01 3.22 -8.18
CA GLY A 149 -22.61 4.52 -7.85
C GLY A 149 -23.55 4.49 -6.64
N PRO A 150 -24.47 3.51 -6.53
CA PRO A 150 -25.33 3.37 -5.34
C PRO A 150 -24.55 3.16 -4.03
N GLU A 151 -23.44 2.40 -4.07
CA GLU A 151 -22.57 2.19 -2.91
C GLU A 151 -21.92 3.50 -2.45
N LEU A 152 -21.46 4.33 -3.39
CA LEU A 152 -20.94 5.67 -3.10
C LEU A 152 -22.02 6.66 -2.63
N GLY A 153 -23.29 6.36 -2.85
CA GLY A 153 -24.40 7.14 -2.31
C GLY A 153 -24.58 6.99 -0.79
N ILE A 154 -23.99 5.94 -0.19
CA ILE A 154 -24.13 5.61 1.24
C ILE A 154 -22.80 5.38 1.96
N SER A 155 -21.67 5.44 1.25
CA SER A 155 -20.33 5.17 1.78
C SER A 155 -19.26 5.92 1.01
N THR A 156 -18.03 5.93 1.51
CA THR A 156 -16.88 6.53 0.82
C THR A 156 -16.06 5.49 0.04
N LEU A 157 -15.14 5.94 -0.82
CA LEU A 157 -14.16 5.05 -1.45
C LEU A 157 -13.33 4.29 -0.39
N ALA A 158 -12.95 4.98 0.70
CA ALA A 158 -12.20 4.38 1.80
C ALA A 158 -13.00 3.26 2.49
N ASP A 159 -14.28 3.48 2.77
CA ASP A 159 -15.16 2.48 3.38
C ASP A 159 -15.32 1.25 2.47
N ALA A 160 -15.58 1.48 1.19
CA ALA A 160 -15.77 0.42 0.20
C ALA A 160 -14.49 -0.45 0.04
N ILE A 161 -13.31 0.17 -0.07
CA ILE A 161 -12.03 -0.54 -0.14
C ILE A 161 -11.80 -1.33 1.15
N THR A 162 -12.01 -0.71 2.31
CA THR A 162 -11.85 -1.37 3.61
C THR A 162 -12.76 -2.59 3.74
N CYS A 163 -14.02 -2.47 3.28
CA CYS A 163 -14.96 -3.59 3.24
C CYS A 163 -14.42 -4.74 2.38
N ARG A 164 -13.87 -4.47 1.19
CA ARG A 164 -13.26 -5.52 0.35
C ARG A 164 -12.05 -6.18 0.99
N ILE A 165 -11.19 -5.42 1.68
CA ILE A 165 -10.04 -5.96 2.42
C ILE A 165 -10.51 -6.89 3.54
N ALA A 166 -11.47 -6.43 4.35
CA ALA A 166 -11.99 -7.14 5.50
C ALA A 166 -12.75 -8.41 5.09
N ALA A 167 -13.64 -8.30 4.10
CA ALA A 167 -14.49 -9.40 3.64
C ALA A 167 -13.81 -10.37 2.68
N ARG A 168 -12.57 -10.10 2.21
CA ARG A 168 -11.87 -10.90 1.19
C ARG A 168 -11.94 -12.41 1.43
N ASP A 169 -11.80 -12.85 2.68
CA ASP A 169 -11.69 -14.28 2.98
C ASP A 169 -13.07 -14.93 3.19
N ALA A 170 -14.13 -14.14 3.34
CA ALA A 170 -15.52 -14.59 3.46
C ALA A 170 -16.26 -14.64 2.10
N LEU A 171 -15.70 -14.00 1.07
CA LEU A 171 -16.20 -13.97 -0.31
C LEU A 171 -15.45 -14.95 -1.22
#